data_AF-A0A367K1U8-F1
#
_entry.id   AF-A0A367K1U8-F1
#
_cell.length_a   1.000
_cell.length_b   1.000
_cell.length_c   1.000
_cell.angle_alpha   90.00
_cell.angle_beta   90.00
_cell.angle_gamma   90.00
#
_symmetry.space_group_name_H-M   'P 1'
#
loop_
_entity.id
_entity.type
_entity.pdbx_description
1 polymer ?
#
loop_
_entity_poly.entity_id
_entity_poly.type
_entity_poly.pdbx_seq_one_letter_code
_entity_poly.pdbx_strand_id
1 'polypeptide(L)' 'MSTLFFYEDGKEKIVDEEGHNAMDWEKVLHPDHPTTLTRIRLYCEAQVPKQSSADEGLDTKMEEVTNEVKKQKPQHPDGT' A
#
# COMPACT_ATOMS: atom_id res chain seq x y z
N MET A 1 -24.35 17.23 -2.52
CA MET A 1 -24.09 16.71 -1.17
C MET A 1 -25.32 15.92 -0.78
N SER A 2 -25.19 14.62 -0.50
CA SER A 2 -26.33 13.80 -0.07
C SER A 2 -26.50 13.97 1.44
N THR A 3 -27.72 14.22 1.90
CA THR A 3 -28.05 14.32 3.32
C THR A 3 -28.67 13.00 3.74
N LEU A 4 -28.08 12.31 4.72
CA LEU A 4 -28.64 11.08 5.29
C LEU A 4 -29.57 11.43 6.45
N PHE A 5 -30.76 10.82 6.45
CA PHE A 5 -31.72 10.91 7.54
C PHE A 5 -31.79 9.59 8.29
N PHE A 6 -31.90 9.66 9.61
CA PHE A 6 -31.99 8.51 10.50
C PHE A 6 -33.18 8.64 11.44
N TYR A 7 -33.79 7.53 11.81
CA TYR A 7 -34.92 7.47 12.75
C TYR A 7 -34.85 6.21 13.62
N GLU A 8 -35.63 6.20 14.70
CA GLU A 8 -35.73 5.04 15.59
C GLU A 8 -36.68 3.98 15.00
N ASP A 9 -36.24 2.72 14.89
CA ASP A 9 -37.05 1.61 14.34
C ASP A 9 -38.04 0.98 15.34
N GLY A 10 -38.15 1.55 16.55
CA GLY A 10 -38.97 1.04 17.65
C GLY A 10 -38.35 -0.15 18.41
N LYS A 11 -37.13 -0.57 18.06
CA LYS A 11 -36.32 -1.56 18.80
C LYS A 11 -35.08 -0.91 19.42
N GLU A 12 -35.17 0.38 19.74
CA GLU A 12 -34.08 1.22 20.24
C GLU A 12 -32.87 1.31 19.27
N LYS A 13 -33.06 0.97 17.99
CA LYS A 13 -32.03 1.11 16.97
C LYS A 13 -32.31 2.34 16.12
N ILE A 14 -31.25 3.08 15.84
CA ILE A 14 -31.29 4.19 14.89
C ILE A 14 -30.95 3.61 13.52
N VAL A 15 -31.86 3.75 12.55
CA VAL A 15 -31.70 3.20 11.21
C VAL A 15 -31.86 4.27 10.14
N ASP A 16 -31.24 4.06 8.97
CA ASP A 16 -31.46 4.88 7.78
C ASP A 16 -32.76 4.50 7.04
N GLU A 17 -33.03 5.19 5.93
CA GLU A 17 -34.20 4.95 5.08
C GLU A 17 -34.25 3.54 4.45
N GLU A 18 -33.10 2.86 4.33
CA GLU A 18 -32.99 1.49 3.84
C GLU A 18 -33.04 0.45 4.99
N GLY A 19 -33.11 0.91 6.25
CA GLY A 19 -33.17 0.08 7.44
C GLY A 19 -31.81 -0.37 7.98
N HIS A 20 -30.71 0.21 7.51
CA HIS A 20 -29.37 -0.05 8.03
C HIS A 20 -29.16 0.67 9.35
N ASN A 21 -28.58 -0.01 10.33
CA ASN A 21 -28.26 0.59 11.61
C ASN A 21 -27.20 1.69 11.44
N ALA A 22 -27.44 2.85 12.03
CA ALA A 22 -26.49 3.97 12.05
C ALA A 22 -25.14 3.59 12.69
N MET A 23 -25.14 2.61 13.60
CA MET A 23 -23.92 2.09 14.20
C MET A 23 -23.10 1.19 13.25
N ASP A 24 -23.73 0.61 12.23
CA ASP A 24 -23.04 -0.19 11.20
C ASP A 24 -22.41 0.71 10.12
N TRP A 25 -22.68 2.02 10.18
CA TRP A 25 -22.11 3.00 9.27
C TRP A 25 -20.63 3.19 9.58
N GLU A 26 -19.78 2.43 8.89
CA GLU A 26 -18.34 2.66 8.91
C GLU A 26 -18.09 4.00 8.21
N LYS A 27 -17.87 5.05 9.01
CA LYS A 27 -17.63 6.40 8.51
C LYS A 27 -16.51 6.31 7.48
N VAL A 28 -16.83 6.51 6.20
CA VAL A 28 -15.83 6.63 5.14
C VAL A 28 -14.99 7.85 5.48
N LEU A 29 -13.87 7.61 6.17
CA LEU A 29 -12.97 8.67 6.56
C LEU A 29 -12.28 9.11 5.27
N HIS A 30 -12.55 10.35 4.88
CA HIS A 30 -11.84 10.95 3.76
C HIS A 30 -10.32 10.90 4.01
N PRO A 31 -9.49 10.83 2.96
CA PRO A 31 -8.04 10.74 3.10
C PRO A 31 -7.40 11.87 3.93
N ASP A 32 -8.07 13.03 4.00
CA ASP A 32 -7.69 14.21 4.76
C ASP A 32 -8.18 14.20 6.22
N HIS A 33 -8.96 13.20 6.63
CA HIS A 33 -9.43 13.09 8.00
C HIS A 33 -8.24 12.86 8.94
N PRO A 34 -8.16 13.58 10.08
CA PRO A 34 -7.00 13.53 10.97
C PRO A 34 -6.67 12.10 11.43
N THR A 35 -7.66 11.29 11.76
CA THR A 35 -7.48 9.87 12.12
C THR A 35 -6.84 9.03 11.01
N THR A 36 -7.20 9.29 9.75
CA THR A 36 -6.63 8.60 8.58
C THR A 36 -5.17 9.03 8.39
N LEU A 37 -4.89 10.33 8.46
CA LEU A 37 -3.52 10.86 8.39
C LEU A 37 -2.63 10.33 9.51
N THR A 38 -3.14 10.23 10.74
CA THR A 38 -2.40 9.63 11.88
C THR A 38 -2.08 8.16 11.63
N ARG A 39 -3.03 7.37 11.10
CA ARG A 39 -2.79 5.96 10.77
C ARG A 39 -1.77 5.79 9.64
N ILE A 40 -1.85 6.62 8.59
CA ILE A 40 -0.86 6.62 7.50
C ILE A 40 0.53 6.95 8.04
N ARG A 41 0.66 7.99 8.88
CA ARG A 41 1.93 8.36 9.50
C ARG A 41 2.52 7.21 10.32
N LEU A 42 1.73 6.58 11.18
CA LEU A 42 2.17 5.44 12.00
C LEU A 42 2.59 4.25 11.13
N TYR A 43 1.87 3.99 10.05
CA TYR A 43 2.21 2.94 9.08
C TYR A 43 3.51 3.24 8.34
N CYS A 44 3.76 4.49 7.96
CA CYS A 44 5.04 4.92 7.37
C CYS A 44 6.19 4.79 8.37
N GLU A 45 5.99 5.20 9.63
CA GLU A 45 6.99 5.07 10.71
C GLU A 45 7.34 3.60 10.98
N ALA A 46 6.34 2.71 10.98
CA ALA A 46 6.53 1.27 11.10
C ALA A 46 7.28 0.63 9.90
N GLN A 47 7.30 1.31 8.76
CA GLN A 47 7.98 0.88 7.54
C GLN A 47 9.35 1.52 7.32
N VAL A 48 9.81 2.40 8.22
CA VAL A 48 11.18 2.93 8.18
C VAL A 48 12.17 1.75 8.16
N PRO A 49 13.14 1.74 7.24
CA PRO A 49 13.41 0.56 6.44
C PRO A 49 14.29 -0.46 7.15
N LYS A 50 13.80 -1.70 7.17
CA LYS A 50 14.65 -2.92 7.15
C LYS A 50 15.25 -3.18 5.74
N GLN A 51 15.21 -2.18 4.86
CA GLN A 51 15.58 -2.28 3.45
C GLN A 51 17.04 -1.92 3.15
N SER A 52 17.85 -1.52 4.15
CA SER A 52 19.28 -1.27 3.90
C SER A 52 20.06 -2.52 3.51
N SER A 53 19.52 -3.73 3.75
CA SER A 53 20.17 -5.00 3.39
C SER A 53 19.61 -5.65 2.12
N ALA A 54 18.48 -5.17 1.59
CA ALA A 54 17.86 -5.75 0.40
C ALA A 54 18.45 -5.17 -0.90
N ASP A 55 18.90 -3.92 -0.86
CA ASP A 55 19.47 -3.20 -2.00
C ASP A 55 20.86 -3.76 -2.39
N GLU A 56 21.74 -3.98 -1.41
CA GLU A 56 23.08 -4.57 -1.63
C GLU A 56 23.02 -5.96 -2.29
N GLY A 57 22.02 -6.78 -1.93
CA GLY A 57 21.84 -8.11 -2.49
C GLY A 57 21.34 -8.11 -3.94
N LEU A 58 20.63 -7.07 -4.35
CA LEU A 58 20.15 -6.91 -5.73
C LEU A 58 21.25 -6.38 -6.64
N ASP A 59 22.02 -5.40 -6.18
CA ASP A 59 23.18 -4.88 -6.90
C ASP A 59 24.25 -5.97 -7.11
N THR A 60 24.57 -6.75 -6.07
CA THR A 60 25.53 -7.86 -6.17
C THR A 60 25.08 -8.91 -7.20
N LYS A 61 23.78 -9.23 -7.25
CA LYS A 61 23.24 -10.19 -8.23
C LYS A 61 23.22 -9.64 -9.66
N MET A 62 22.94 -8.35 -9.82
CA MET A 62 23.02 -7.70 -11.13
C MET A 62 24.46 -7.69 -11.64
N GLU A 63 25.44 -7.41 -10.78
CA GLU A 63 26.85 -7.44 -11.13
C GLU A 63 27.31 -8.84 -11.56
N GLU A 64 26.95 -9.88 -10.80
CA GLU A 64 27.24 -11.28 -11.12
C GLU A 64 26.67 -11.67 -12.50
N VAL A 65 25.40 -11.36 -12.76
CA VAL A 65 24.77 -11.66 -14.06
C VAL A 65 25.47 -10.91 -15.20
N THR A 66 25.83 -9.63 -15.02
CA THR A 66 26.58 -8.90 -16.06
C THR A 66 27.98 -9.48 -16.31
N ASN A 67 28.64 -10.01 -15.29
CA ASN A 67 29.96 -10.63 -15.43
C ASN A 67 29.88 -11.98 -16.15
N GLU A 68 28.86 -12.79 -15.87
CA GLU A 68 28.63 -14.05 -16.58
C GLU A 68 28.25 -13.83 -18.04
N VAL A 69 27.44 -12.81 -18.35
CA VAL A 69 27.13 -12.42 -19.74
C VAL A 69 28.37 -11.92 -20.48
N LYS A 70 29.29 -11.21 -19.82
CA LYS A 70 30.57 -10.77 -20.41
C LYS A 70 31.51 -11.95 -20.69
N LYS A 71 31.57 -12.95 -19.81
CA LYS A 71 32.35 -14.19 -20.02
C LYS A 71 31.79 -15.07 -21.13
N GLN A 72 30.48 -14.99 -21.39
CA GLN A 72 29.81 -15.75 -22.46
C GLN A 72 29.85 -15.10 -23.84
N LYS A 73 30.41 -13.89 -24.01
CA LYS A 73 30.72 -13.40 -25.36
C LYS A 73 31.83 -14.27 -25.96
N PRO A 74 31.59 -14.95 -27.09
CA PRO A 74 32.70 -15.53 -27.85
C PRO A 74 33.61 -14.38 -28.26
N GLN A 75 34.92 -14.57 -28.13
CA GLN A 75 35.88 -13.77 -28.89
C GLN A 75 35.41 -13.80 -30.35
N HIS A 76 35.06 -12.64 -30.89
CA HIS A 76 34.99 -12.49 -32.32
C HIS A 76 36.38 -12.86 -32.85
N PRO A 77 36.54 -13.88 -33.71
CA PRO A 77 37.82 -14.10 -34.35
C PRO A 77 38.08 -12.88 -35.23
N ASP A 78 39.20 -12.21 -34.93
CA ASP A 78 39.84 -11.25 -35.81
C ASP A 78 39.97 -11.92 -37.19
N GLY A 79 39.33 -11.31 -38.18
CA GLY A 79 39.07 -11.94 -39.46
C GLY A 79 39.17 -10.95 -40.60
N THR A 80 40.42 -10.58 -40.91
CA THR A 80 40.94 -9.99 -42.17
C THR A 80 40.55 -8.56 -42.53
#